data_AF-A0A837BSH8-F1
#
_entry.id   AF-A0A837BSH8-F1
#
_cell.length_a   1.000
_cell.length_b   1.000
_cell.length_c   1.000
_cell.angle_alpha   90.00
_cell.angle_beta   90.00
_cell.angle_gamma   90.00
#
_symmetry.space_group_name_H-M   'P 1'
#
loop_
_entity.id
_entity.type
_entity.pdbx_description
1 polymer ?
#
loop_
_entity_poly.entity_id
_entity_poly.type
_entity_poly.pdbx_seq_one_letter_code
_entity_poly.pdbx_strand_id
1 'polypeptide(L)' 'MVDALTKFGPFLGLIMGICRILRCNPFVRGGVDPVPDKFTIFRNPHPERYEDEIIAKKFHPNIK' A
#
# COMPACT_ATOMS: atom_id res chain seq x y z
N MET A 1 -6.90 -0.05 6.41
CA MET A 1 -7.95 1.00 6.40
C MET A 1 -7.99 1.74 7.73
N VAL A 2 -8.08 1.02 8.85
CA VAL A 2 -8.00 1.59 10.21
C VAL A 2 -6.77 2.48 10.38
N ASP A 3 -5.58 1.99 10.02
CA ASP A 3 -4.33 2.79 10.11
C ASP A 3 -4.36 4.10 9.32
N ALA A 4 -5.07 4.14 8.19
CA ALA A 4 -5.18 5.34 7.37
C ALA A 4 -6.08 6.40 8.03
N LEU A 5 -7.14 5.95 8.71
CA LEU A 5 -8.01 6.84 9.50
C LEU A 5 -7.26 7.40 10.71
N THR A 6 -6.45 6.56 11.38
CA THR A 6 -5.64 7.01 12.52
C THR A 6 -4.52 7.97 12.12
N LYS A 7 -3.81 7.72 11.00
CA LYS A 7 -2.70 8.58 10.55
C LYS A 7 -3.15 9.89 9.91
N PHE A 8 -4.21 9.86 9.08
CA PHE A 8 -4.59 11.02 8.24
C PHE A 8 -5.95 11.63 8.62
N GLY A 9 -6.63 11.08 9.63
CA GLY A 9 -7.96 11.50 10.03
C GLY A 9 -9.08 10.90 9.15
N PRO A 10 -10.34 11.19 9.50
CA PRO A 10 -11.50 10.51 8.91
C PRO A 10 -11.67 10.80 7.41
N PHE A 11 -11.50 12.05 6.96
CA PHE A 11 -11.70 12.40 5.55
C PHE A 11 -10.62 11.83 4.62
N LEU A 12 -9.35 12.09 4.91
CA LEU A 12 -8.23 11.61 4.08
C LEU A 12 -8.09 10.09 4.17
N GLY A 13 -8.27 9.49 5.35
CA GLY A 13 -8.26 8.04 5.54
C GLY A 13 -9.37 7.33 4.75
N LEU A 14 -10.57 7.95 4.67
CA LEU A 14 -11.68 7.43 3.86
C LEU A 14 -11.35 7.48 2.36
N ILE A 15 -10.85 8.61 1.86
CA ILE A 15 -10.43 8.74 0.45
C ILE A 15 -9.36 7.69 0.11
N MET A 16 -8.34 7.53 0.96
CA MET A 16 -7.28 6.54 0.76
C MET A 16 -7.80 5.09 0.80
N GLY A 17 -8.85 4.84 1.58
CA GLY A 17 -9.54 3.56 1.65
C GLY A 17 -10.38 3.26 0.40
N ILE A 18 -11.14 4.24 -0.09
CA ILE A 18 -11.94 4.12 -1.31
C ILE A 18 -11.02 3.86 -2.52
N CYS A 19 -9.92 4.62 -2.65
CA CYS A 19 -8.93 4.40 -3.71
C CYS A 19 -8.26 3.02 -3.64
N ARG A 20 -8.16 2.39 -2.46
CA ARG A 20 -7.71 1.00 -2.33
C ARG A 20 -8.73 0.01 -2.88
N ILE A 21 -10.01 0.19 -2.54
CA ILE A 21 -11.10 -0.66 -3.02
C ILE A 21 -11.23 -0.58 -4.54
N LEU A 22 -11.16 0.62 -5.12
CA LEU A 22 -11.22 0.80 -6.58
C LEU A 22 -10.07 0.10 -7.33
N ARG A 23 -8.88 0.00 -6.71
CA ARG A 23 -7.73 -0.75 -7.24
C ARG A 23 -7.83 -2.26 -7.01
N CYS A 24 -8.84 -2.73 -6.29
CA CYS A 24 -9.04 -4.14 -5.93
C CYS A 24 -9.82 -4.88 -7.03
N ASN A 25 -9.26 -4.89 -8.24
CA ASN A 25 -9.81 -5.60 -9.38
C ASN A 25 -8.69 -6.47 -10.03
N PRO A 26 -9.03 -7.60 -10.69
CA PRO A 26 -8.05 -8.56 -11.19
C PRO A 26 -7.13 -8.03 -12.30
N PHE A 27 -7.47 -6.87 -12.88
CA PHE A 27 -6.65 -6.20 -13.90
C PHE A 27 -5.53 -5.35 -13.29
N VAL A 28 -5.55 -5.15 -11.97
CA VAL A 28 -4.52 -4.40 -11.26
C VAL A 28 -3.62 -5.38 -10.52
N ARG A 29 -2.30 -5.29 -10.75
CA ARG A 29 -1.30 -6.10 -10.06
C ARG A 29 -1.47 -5.95 -8.54
N GLY A 30 -1.67 -7.06 -7.83
CA GLY A 30 -1.73 -7.09 -6.37
C GLY A 30 -0.35 -6.84 -5.73
N GLY A 31 -0.32 -6.74 -4.40
CA GLY A 31 0.89 -6.51 -3.62
C GLY A 31 0.58 -5.90 -2.26
N VAL A 32 1.59 -5.77 -1.41
CA VAL A 32 1.44 -5.08 -0.11
C VAL A 32 1.26 -3.59 -0.35
N ASP A 33 0.19 -2.99 0.18
CA ASP A 33 -0.13 -1.56 0.04
C ASP A 33 -0.13 -0.86 1.42
N PRO A 34 1.07 -0.67 2.01
CA PRO A 34 1.22 -0.12 3.35
C PRO A 34 0.68 1.30 3.43
N VAL A 35 0.31 1.74 4.63
CA VAL A 35 -0.14 3.12 4.88
C VAL A 35 1.11 4.01 5.01
N PRO A 36 1.38 4.90 4.02
CA PRO A 36 2.59 5.73 4.03
C PRO A 36 2.56 6.73 5.20
N ASP A 37 3.69 7.34 5.50
CA ASP A 37 3.78 8.37 6.55
C ASP A 37 3.33 9.75 6.06
N LYS A 38 3.39 9.97 4.74
CA LYS A 38 2.86 11.16 4.06
C LYS A 38 1.67 10.77 3.21
N PHE A 39 0.62 11.60 3.23
CA PHE A 39 -0.59 11.32 2.47
C PHE A 39 -0.27 11.28 0.97
N THR A 40 -0.61 10.16 0.33
CA THR A 40 -0.57 9.99 -1.12
C THR A 40 -1.64 9.02 -1.55
N ILE A 41 -2.24 9.29 -2.72
CA ILE A 41 -3.26 8.43 -3.33
C ILE A 41 -2.61 7.38 -4.25
N PHE A 42 -1.36 7.62 -4.64
CA PHE A 42 -0.60 6.73 -5.51
C PHE A 42 -0.02 5.55 -4.74
N ARG A 43 0.32 4.47 -5.47
CA ARG A 43 1.02 3.33 -4.88
C ARG A 43 2.37 3.75 -4.33
N ASN A 44 2.73 3.14 -3.20
CA ASN A 44 4.09 3.24 -2.70
C ASN A 44 5.04 2.61 -3.73
N PRO A 45 6.09 3.33 -4.18
CA PRO A 45 7.00 2.84 -5.21
C PRO A 45 7.94 1.73 -4.73
N HIS A 46 8.03 1.53 -3.41
CA HIS A 46 9.03 0.68 -2.76
C HIS A 46 8.37 -0.27 -1.71
N PRO A 47 7.39 -1.11 -2.10
CA PRO A 47 6.64 -1.99 -1.21
C PRO A 47 7.50 -3.02 -0.45
N GLU A 48 8.63 -3.44 -1.02
CA GLU A 48 9.59 -4.39 -0.46
C GLU A 48 10.15 -3.98 0.91
N ARG A 49 10.06 -2.70 1.29
CA ARG A 49 10.44 -2.23 2.63
C ARG A 49 9.48 -2.66 3.74
N TYR A 50 8.29 -3.13 3.37
CA TYR A 50 7.21 -3.51 4.28
C TYR A 50 6.86 -5.00 4.15
N GLU A 51 7.61 -5.74 3.35
CA GLU A 51 7.46 -7.17 3.17
C GLU A 51 8.47 -7.92 4.05
N ASP A 52 8.10 -9.09 4.55
CA ASP A 52 9.04 -9.96 5.25
C ASP A 52 10.15 -10.42 4.30
N GLU A 53 11.34 -10.68 4.82
CA GLU A 53 12.50 -11.11 4.02
C GLU A 53 12.19 -12.30 3.10
N ILE A 54 11.35 -13.23 3.56
CA ILE A 54 10.93 -14.41 2.80
C ILE A 54 10.08 -14.01 1.58
N ILE A 55 9.17 -13.04 1.75
CA ILE A 55 8.27 -12.53 0.70
C ILE A 55 9.07 -11.66 -0.27
N ALA A 56 9.87 -10.74 0.25
CA ALA A 56 10.72 -9.85 -0.55
C ALA A 56 11.68 -10.65 -1.45
N LYS A 57 12.33 -11.71 -0.93
CA LYS A 57 13.18 -12.59 -1.74
C LYS A 57 12.42 -13.33 -2.85
N LYS A 58 11.15 -13.66 -2.63
CA LYS A 58 10.32 -14.39 -3.60
C LYS A 58 9.81 -13.50 -4.72
N PHE A 59 9.37 -12.28 -4.39
CA PHE A 59 8.70 -11.38 -5.35
C PHE A 59 9.61 -10.27 -5.89
N HIS A 60 10.69 -9.94 -5.19
CA HIS A 60 11.65 -8.87 -5.50
C HIS A 60 13.13 -9.32 -5.42
N PRO A 61 13.54 -10.42 -6.09
CA PRO A 61 14.87 -11.02 -5.92
C PRO A 61 16.05 -10.14 -6.41
N ASN A 62 15.79 -9.10 -7.20
CA ASN A 62 16.82 -8.26 -7.84
C ASN A 62 16.80 -6.80 -7.38
N ILE A 63 16.05 -6.46 -6.33
CA ILE A 63 16.09 -5.12 -5.74
C ILE A 63 17.29 -5.09 -4.80
N LYS A 64 18.31 -4.32 -5.18
CA LYS A 64 19.61 -4.19 -4.50
C LYS A 64 19.62 -2.99 -3.57
#